data_AF-A0A5E4NFT9-F1
#
_entry.id   AF-A0A5E4NFT9-F1
#
_cell.length_a   1.000
_cell.length_b   1.000
_cell.length_c   1.000
_cell.angle_alpha   90.00
_cell.angle_beta   90.00
_cell.angle_gamma   90.00
#
_symmetry.space_group_name_H-M   'P 1'
#
loop_
_entity.id
_entity.type
_entity.pdbx_description
1 polymer ?
#
loop_
_entity_poly.entity_id
_entity_poly.type
_entity_poly.pdbx_seq_one_letter_code
_entity_poly.pdbx_strand_id
1 'polypeptide(L)'
;MSFTEETPPTPPPVLPRRQDYIPVLYVSGSHYEIGHTMGRVYGNMLKQFVAAYEPLKDYLKAFADPKGRKIYDEALAQSRRYFPQYIIEMEGIADGSSVPFEQLFLMTLDDTLPVNLEKGKGPVGCTSILVNQPSLKALGHTEDALTETVNNFILLCAHIIPSDREKGGIFEAREEKFKAITYIGHLSGYASGFNYHGVIFSINTLFVSNPLPNKIPREIITRALLGARADMKEIMSIVLNEGCGTADGFNVNVAFLNEPSEQFVTHTIEVVPDPGNSSAIALNSFPVGQNSLHTNRMLHIKYPELHEEAYNSSLVREARYAQLTKNNLISNVVDLVRVLGNQDDITTYPIFSDSDSARVNTIVLGIFDLDLRVWVLWTNDPLRTPPLLQLPLNFTDLVWPALDEIIIPIPDVLPAMLSDTDKK
;
A
#
# COMPACT_ATOMS: atom_id res chain seq x y z
N MET A 1 7.30 56.14 -14.18
CA MET A 1 7.57 54.82 -13.58
C MET A 1 6.53 53.86 -14.14
N SER A 2 6.92 53.06 -15.12
CA SER A 2 6.07 52.03 -15.71
C SER A 2 6.18 50.78 -14.84
N PHE A 3 5.06 50.33 -14.28
CA PHE A 3 4.97 49.01 -13.67
C PHE A 3 5.05 47.98 -14.80
N THR A 4 6.10 47.17 -14.80
CA THR A 4 6.21 45.98 -15.64
C THR A 4 5.22 44.94 -15.13
N GLU A 5 4.25 44.58 -15.96
CA GLU A 5 3.40 43.40 -15.74
C GLU A 5 4.31 42.17 -15.64
N GLU A 6 4.36 41.55 -14.46
CA GLU A 6 4.91 40.21 -14.33
C GLU A 6 4.00 39.24 -15.09
N THR A 7 4.54 38.67 -16.16
CA THR A 7 3.90 37.56 -16.87
C THR A 7 3.63 36.43 -15.89
N PRO A 8 2.41 35.86 -15.85
CA PRO A 8 2.11 34.74 -14.98
C PRO A 8 3.07 33.57 -15.29
N PRO A 9 3.48 32.80 -14.27
CA PRO A 9 4.35 31.67 -14.47
C PRO A 9 3.71 30.72 -15.49
N THR A 10 4.50 30.35 -16.49
CA THR A 10 4.10 29.36 -17.50
C THR A 10 3.71 28.09 -16.74
N PRO A 11 2.55 27.47 -17.04
CA PRO A 11 2.21 26.20 -16.42
C PRO A 11 3.36 25.22 -16.71
N PRO A 12 3.77 24.42 -15.71
CA PRO A 12 4.81 23.43 -15.92
C PRO A 12 4.40 22.55 -17.12
N PRO A 13 5.37 22.10 -17.95
CA PRO A 13 5.07 21.21 -19.05
C PRO A 13 4.26 20.03 -18.53
N VAL A 14 3.18 19.70 -19.24
CA VAL A 14 2.31 18.56 -18.90
C VAL A 14 3.20 17.31 -18.93
N LEU A 15 3.56 16.82 -17.74
CA LEU A 15 4.31 15.57 -17.62
C LEU A 15 3.49 14.47 -18.31
N PRO A 16 4.12 13.51 -19.01
CA PRO A 16 3.42 12.30 -19.42
C PRO A 16 2.74 11.70 -18.18
N ARG A 17 1.44 11.44 -18.29
CA ARG A 17 0.54 11.10 -17.18
C ARG A 17 1.06 9.95 -16.33
N ARG A 18 1.59 8.92 -16.97
CA ARG A 18 2.24 7.77 -16.34
C ARG A 18 3.68 7.72 -16.80
N GLN A 19 4.60 7.58 -15.85
CA GLN A 19 6.01 7.45 -16.15
C GLN A 19 6.44 5.98 -16.10
N ASP A 20 7.35 5.60 -17.00
CA ASP A 20 7.80 4.21 -17.15
C ASP A 20 8.96 3.89 -16.18
N TYR A 21 8.71 4.08 -14.89
CA TYR A 21 9.65 3.73 -13.82
C TYR A 21 8.93 3.42 -12.50
N ILE A 22 9.62 2.76 -11.59
CA ILE A 22 9.22 2.59 -10.18
C ILE A 22 10.39 3.06 -9.32
N PRO A 23 10.29 4.16 -8.55
CA PRO A 23 11.36 4.56 -7.64
C PRO A 23 11.52 3.51 -6.54
N VAL A 24 12.76 3.12 -6.26
CA VAL A 24 13.07 2.21 -5.17
C VAL A 24 13.98 2.93 -4.17
N LEU A 25 13.57 2.95 -2.90
CA LEU A 25 14.34 3.56 -1.82
C LEU A 25 14.73 2.50 -0.78
N TYR A 26 16.02 2.25 -0.65
CA TYR A 26 16.59 1.43 0.43
C TYR A 26 16.98 2.32 1.62
N VAL A 27 16.46 2.01 2.80
CA VAL A 27 16.70 2.77 4.04
C VAL A 27 16.86 1.86 5.24
N SER A 28 17.67 2.31 6.19
CA SER A 28 17.80 1.70 7.51
C SER A 28 17.96 2.77 8.58
N GLY A 29 17.36 2.55 9.75
CA GLY A 29 17.36 3.49 10.86
C GLY A 29 16.16 3.28 11.78
N SER A 30 15.93 4.22 12.67
CA SER A 30 14.72 4.30 13.49
C SER A 30 13.48 4.63 12.63
N HIS A 31 12.27 4.48 13.19
CA HIS A 31 11.03 4.88 12.52
C HIS A 31 11.09 6.36 12.10
N TYR A 32 11.51 7.26 13.00
CA TYR A 32 11.72 8.68 12.70
C TYR A 32 12.75 8.89 11.57
N GLU A 33 13.90 8.23 11.63
CA GLU A 33 15.00 8.44 10.66
C GLU A 33 14.60 8.00 9.24
N ILE A 34 13.83 6.91 9.14
CA ILE A 34 13.26 6.43 7.89
C ILE A 34 12.23 7.42 7.35
N GLY A 35 11.29 7.86 8.20
CA GLY A 35 10.32 8.88 7.83
C GLY A 35 10.99 10.17 7.36
N HIS A 36 11.97 10.66 8.11
CA HIS A 36 12.76 11.85 7.77
C HIS A 36 13.54 11.69 6.47
N THR A 37 14.12 10.51 6.22
CA THR A 37 14.80 10.23 4.96
C THR A 37 13.82 10.23 3.78
N MET A 38 12.66 9.60 3.93
CA MET A 38 11.60 9.64 2.90
C MET A 38 11.16 11.07 2.63
N GLY A 39 10.86 11.84 3.68
CA GLY A 39 10.49 13.25 3.57
C GLY A 39 11.55 14.09 2.88
N ARG A 40 12.84 13.85 3.18
CA ARG A 40 13.96 14.57 2.55
C ARG A 40 14.15 14.21 1.08
N VAL A 41 14.09 12.92 0.75
CA VAL A 41 14.33 12.41 -0.62
C VAL A 41 13.19 12.79 -1.56
N TYR A 42 11.94 12.66 -1.10
CA TYR A 42 10.74 12.89 -1.91
C TYR A 42 9.98 14.17 -1.55
N GLY A 43 10.56 15.06 -0.74
CA GLY A 43 9.85 16.24 -0.22
C GLY A 43 9.29 17.17 -1.28
N ASN A 44 9.96 17.32 -2.42
CA ASN A 44 9.43 18.10 -3.54
C ASN A 44 8.22 17.41 -4.21
N MET A 45 8.30 16.09 -4.41
CA MET A 45 7.20 15.29 -4.95
C MET A 45 6.01 15.33 -3.98
N LEU A 46 6.24 15.19 -2.67
CA LEU A 46 5.22 15.27 -1.64
C LEU A 46 4.53 16.65 -1.60
N LYS A 47 5.29 17.76 -1.65
CA LYS A 47 4.70 19.11 -1.70
C LYS A 47 3.82 19.30 -2.93
N GLN A 48 4.26 18.82 -4.09
CA GLN A 48 3.48 18.89 -5.33
C GLN A 48 2.22 18.03 -5.24
N PHE A 49 2.35 16.81 -4.72
CA PHE A 49 1.23 15.90 -4.52
C PHE A 49 0.18 16.50 -3.58
N VAL A 50 0.59 16.95 -2.39
CA VAL A 50 -0.27 17.61 -1.39
C VAL A 50 -0.99 18.84 -1.97
N ALA A 51 -0.32 19.63 -2.81
CA ALA A 51 -0.94 20.78 -3.46
C ALA A 51 -1.98 20.39 -4.54
N ALA A 52 -1.78 19.24 -5.21
CA ALA A 52 -2.65 18.73 -6.26
C ALA A 52 -3.79 17.84 -5.74
N TYR A 53 -3.59 17.17 -4.60
CA TYR A 53 -4.49 16.17 -4.04
C TYR A 53 -5.82 16.79 -3.63
N GLU A 54 -6.86 16.50 -4.41
CA GLU A 54 -8.15 17.16 -4.27
C GLU A 54 -8.83 16.90 -2.91
N PRO A 55 -8.85 15.67 -2.36
CA PRO A 55 -9.52 15.37 -1.09
C PRO A 55 -8.98 16.17 0.10
N LEU A 56 -7.68 16.48 0.13
CA LEU A 56 -7.08 17.23 1.24
C LEU A 56 -7.68 18.62 1.41
N LYS A 57 -8.18 19.25 0.33
CA LYS A 57 -8.87 20.55 0.45
C LYS A 57 -10.12 20.44 1.31
N ASP A 58 -10.86 19.36 1.18
CA ASP A 58 -12.07 19.13 1.98
C ASP A 58 -11.70 18.64 3.39
N TYR A 59 -10.65 17.85 3.54
CA TYR A 59 -10.13 17.47 4.86
C TYR A 59 -9.67 18.68 5.67
N LEU A 60 -9.01 19.66 5.05
CA LEU A 60 -8.61 20.90 5.71
C LEU A 60 -9.81 21.75 6.15
N LYS A 61 -10.88 21.81 5.35
CA LYS A 61 -12.13 22.48 5.75
C LYS A 61 -12.78 21.76 6.93
N ALA A 62 -12.86 20.43 6.86
CA ALA A 62 -13.36 19.58 7.94
C ALA A 62 -12.55 19.78 9.24
N PHE A 63 -11.22 19.82 9.15
CA PHE A 63 -10.33 20.06 10.28
C PHE A 63 -10.52 21.44 10.94
N ALA A 64 -10.91 22.45 10.16
CA ALA A 64 -11.25 23.77 10.70
C ALA A 64 -12.60 23.80 11.44
N ASP A 65 -13.48 22.83 11.20
CA ASP A 65 -14.74 22.67 11.95
C ASP A 65 -14.49 21.98 13.30
N PRO A 66 -15.13 22.42 14.41
CA PRO A 66 -14.94 21.79 15.72
C PRO A 66 -15.22 20.28 15.76
N LYS A 67 -16.16 19.77 14.96
CA LYS A 67 -16.44 18.34 14.88
C LYS A 67 -15.32 17.60 14.17
N GLY A 68 -14.87 18.08 13.01
CA GLY A 68 -13.77 17.44 12.28
C GLY A 68 -12.45 17.52 13.05
N ARG A 69 -12.19 18.63 13.76
CA ARG A 69 -11.06 18.74 14.69
C ARG A 69 -11.11 17.68 15.78
N LYS A 70 -12.29 17.44 16.36
CA LYS A 70 -12.48 16.40 17.38
C LYS A 70 -12.17 15.00 16.84
N ILE A 71 -12.64 14.67 15.63
CA ILE A 71 -12.35 13.38 14.96
C ILE A 71 -10.84 13.21 14.81
N TYR A 72 -10.16 14.24 14.29
CA TYR A 72 -8.70 14.24 14.14
C TYR A 72 -7.99 14.00 15.47
N ASP A 73 -8.33 14.76 16.51
CA ASP A 73 -7.65 14.69 17.81
C ASP A 73 -7.87 13.32 18.48
N GLU A 74 -9.08 12.75 18.38
CA GLU A 74 -9.41 11.43 18.94
C GLU A 74 -8.67 10.30 18.21
N ALA A 75 -8.68 10.30 16.86
CA ALA A 75 -7.97 9.31 16.06
C ALA A 75 -6.45 9.38 16.28
N LEU A 76 -5.87 10.58 16.37
CA LEU A 76 -4.45 10.78 16.67
C LEU A 76 -4.11 10.27 18.07
N ALA A 77 -4.96 10.54 19.07
CA ALA A 77 -4.76 10.07 20.43
C ALA A 77 -4.77 8.53 20.51
N GLN A 78 -5.70 7.86 19.82
CA GLN A 78 -5.71 6.39 19.78
C GLN A 78 -4.51 5.84 19.03
N SER A 79 -4.15 6.43 17.90
CA SER A 79 -3.00 5.99 17.10
C SER A 79 -1.69 6.13 17.89
N ARG A 80 -1.48 7.24 18.61
CA ARG A 80 -0.33 7.42 19.50
C ARG A 80 -0.33 6.45 20.69
N ARG A 81 -1.50 6.11 21.23
CA ARG A 81 -1.61 5.17 22.35
C ARG A 81 -1.23 3.75 21.96
N TYR A 82 -1.63 3.30 20.78
CA TYR A 82 -1.40 1.91 20.34
C TYR A 82 -0.11 1.74 19.56
N PHE A 83 0.18 2.68 18.66
CA PHE A 83 1.27 2.63 17.68
C PHE A 83 2.07 3.94 17.64
N PRO A 84 2.67 4.38 18.77
CA PRO A 84 3.43 5.64 18.83
C PRO A 84 4.54 5.73 17.78
N GLN A 85 5.20 4.61 17.48
CA GLN A 85 6.29 4.52 16.51
C GLN A 85 5.87 4.91 15.09
N TYR A 86 4.65 4.63 14.67
CA TYR A 86 4.18 5.02 13.33
C TYR A 86 3.80 6.49 13.26
N ILE A 87 3.35 7.07 14.38
CA ILE A 87 3.15 8.52 14.46
C ILE A 87 4.50 9.24 14.42
N ILE A 88 5.53 8.69 15.07
CA ILE A 88 6.90 9.21 14.99
C ILE A 88 7.47 9.08 13.56
N GLU A 89 7.19 7.99 12.85
CA GLU A 89 7.54 7.84 11.43
C GLU A 89 6.92 8.97 10.59
N MET A 90 5.63 9.27 10.79
CA MET A 90 4.93 10.38 10.12
C MET A 90 5.50 11.76 10.49
N GLU A 91 5.87 11.98 11.76
CA GLU A 91 6.56 13.20 12.21
C GLU A 91 7.91 13.36 11.48
N GLY A 92 8.65 12.25 11.29
CA GLY A 92 9.83 12.22 10.45
C GLY A 92 9.54 12.66 9.02
N ILE A 93 8.51 12.09 8.37
CA ILE A 93 8.10 12.48 7.01
C ILE A 93 7.80 13.97 6.95
N ALA A 94 7.05 14.50 7.92
CA ALA A 94 6.71 15.91 8.00
C ALA A 94 7.96 16.80 8.10
N ASP A 95 8.86 16.49 9.03
CA ASP A 95 10.10 17.24 9.24
C ASP A 95 11.01 17.22 8.00
N GLY A 96 11.24 16.03 7.45
CA GLY A 96 12.13 15.84 6.31
C GLY A 96 11.59 16.49 5.03
N SER A 97 10.27 16.52 4.85
CA SER A 97 9.63 17.14 3.69
C SER A 97 9.34 18.62 3.88
N SER A 98 9.24 19.11 5.11
CA SER A 98 8.65 20.41 5.45
C SER A 98 7.18 20.55 5.02
N VAL A 99 6.43 19.46 5.00
CA VAL A 99 4.96 19.46 4.91
C VAL A 99 4.39 19.39 6.33
N PRO A 100 3.35 20.17 6.67
CA PRO A 100 2.76 20.12 8.00
C PRO A 100 2.26 18.71 8.38
N PHE A 101 2.61 18.24 9.59
CA PHE A 101 2.19 16.95 10.10
C PHE A 101 0.67 16.76 10.04
N GLU A 102 -0.09 17.82 10.30
CA GLU A 102 -1.55 17.79 10.28
C GLU A 102 -2.08 17.40 8.91
N GLN A 103 -1.43 17.84 7.82
CA GLN A 103 -1.85 17.48 6.47
C GLN A 103 -1.62 16.00 6.18
N LEU A 104 -0.48 15.46 6.61
CA LEU A 104 -0.16 14.03 6.45
C LEU A 104 -1.15 13.18 7.26
N PHE A 105 -1.39 13.53 8.53
CA PHE A 105 -2.34 12.79 9.35
C PHE A 105 -3.79 12.92 8.87
N LEU A 106 -4.18 14.07 8.29
CA LEU A 106 -5.49 14.21 7.65
C LEU A 106 -5.67 13.25 6.46
N MET A 107 -4.63 13.05 5.64
CA MET A 107 -4.66 12.07 4.55
C MET A 107 -4.83 10.64 5.08
N THR A 108 -4.22 10.32 6.22
CA THR A 108 -4.36 9.01 6.90
C THR A 108 -5.76 8.73 7.44
N LEU A 109 -6.54 9.76 7.76
CA LEU A 109 -7.94 9.57 8.18
C LEU A 109 -8.83 9.08 7.04
N ASP A 110 -8.44 9.36 5.79
CA ASP A 110 -9.13 8.98 4.56
C ASP A 110 -10.66 9.11 4.68
N ASP A 111 -11.45 8.05 4.49
CA ASP A 111 -12.92 8.09 4.57
C ASP A 111 -13.49 8.35 5.97
N THR A 112 -12.70 8.14 7.04
CA THR A 112 -13.15 8.36 8.43
C THR A 112 -13.58 9.81 8.66
N LEU A 113 -12.89 10.77 8.05
CA LEU A 113 -13.19 12.20 8.19
C LEU A 113 -14.39 12.66 7.34
N PRO A 114 -14.38 12.52 5.99
CA PRO A 114 -15.45 13.02 5.13
C PRO A 114 -16.76 12.29 5.40
N VAL A 115 -16.79 10.96 5.59
CA VAL A 115 -18.05 10.20 5.77
C VAL A 115 -18.76 10.54 7.08
N ASN A 116 -18.00 10.89 8.13
CA ASN A 116 -18.57 11.34 9.40
C ASN A 116 -19.13 12.78 9.35
N LEU A 117 -18.78 13.58 8.33
CA LEU A 117 -19.17 14.98 8.19
C LEU A 117 -20.16 15.21 7.04
N GLU A 118 -19.98 14.51 5.91
CA GLU A 118 -20.78 14.55 4.70
C GLU A 118 -20.91 13.13 4.10
N LYS A 119 -21.79 12.91 3.11
CA LYS A 119 -21.84 11.61 2.42
C LYS A 119 -20.68 11.52 1.42
N GLY A 120 -19.66 10.73 1.76
CA GLY A 120 -18.52 10.44 0.87
C GLY A 120 -18.92 9.53 -0.29
N LYS A 121 -18.29 9.73 -1.45
CA LYS A 121 -18.64 9.00 -2.69
C LYS A 121 -17.93 7.66 -2.89
N GLY A 122 -16.87 7.38 -2.11
CA GLY A 122 -16.00 6.21 -2.20
C GLY A 122 -15.34 6.05 -3.60
N PRO A 123 -14.02 6.20 -3.78
CA PRO A 123 -13.40 5.99 -5.08
C PRO A 123 -13.58 4.53 -5.57
N VAL A 124 -13.47 4.34 -6.90
CA VAL A 124 -13.21 3.02 -7.49
C VAL A 124 -11.95 2.43 -6.82
N GLY A 125 -11.89 1.10 -6.66
CA GLY A 125 -10.81 0.49 -5.89
C GLY A 125 -10.27 -0.82 -6.45
N CYS A 126 -9.30 -1.33 -5.71
CA CYS A 126 -8.38 -2.42 -6.01
C CYS A 126 -9.03 -3.79 -6.28
N THR A 127 -8.32 -4.65 -7.02
CA THR A 127 -8.68 -6.07 -7.23
C THR A 127 -7.54 -6.97 -6.76
N SER A 128 -7.84 -7.93 -5.89
CA SER A 128 -6.88 -8.93 -5.41
C SER A 128 -7.35 -10.33 -5.76
N ILE A 129 -6.42 -11.19 -6.19
CA ILE A 129 -6.67 -12.62 -6.44
C ILE A 129 -5.60 -13.43 -5.71
N LEU A 130 -6.04 -14.28 -4.79
CA LEU A 130 -5.20 -15.36 -4.26
C LEU A 130 -5.42 -16.60 -5.13
N VAL A 131 -4.36 -17.05 -5.79
CA VAL A 131 -4.34 -18.31 -6.52
C VAL A 131 -3.68 -19.34 -5.64
N ASN A 132 -4.41 -20.39 -5.27
CA ASN A 132 -3.84 -21.53 -4.56
C ASN A 132 -4.20 -22.81 -5.32
N GLN A 133 -3.53 -23.03 -6.43
CA GLN A 133 -3.67 -24.22 -7.27
C GLN A 133 -2.42 -25.09 -7.17
N PRO A 134 -2.51 -26.41 -7.44
CA PRO A 134 -1.32 -27.27 -7.49
C PRO A 134 -0.24 -26.75 -8.45
N SER A 135 -0.63 -26.04 -9.51
CA SER A 135 0.28 -25.50 -10.54
C SER A 135 0.77 -24.08 -10.26
N LEU A 136 0.14 -23.33 -9.36
CA LEU A 136 0.51 -21.96 -9.04
C LEU A 136 -0.01 -21.56 -7.65
N LYS A 137 0.91 -21.04 -6.82
CA LYS A 137 0.61 -20.27 -5.63
C LYS A 137 1.01 -18.82 -5.86
N ALA A 138 0.03 -17.93 -5.88
CA ALA A 138 0.27 -16.52 -6.15
C ALA A 138 -0.70 -15.58 -5.44
N LEU A 139 -0.23 -14.37 -5.15
CA LEU A 139 -1.09 -13.23 -4.82
C LEU A 139 -0.90 -12.17 -5.90
N GLY A 140 -1.94 -11.88 -6.67
CA GLY A 140 -1.97 -10.77 -7.61
C GLY A 140 -2.86 -9.64 -7.10
N HIS A 141 -2.46 -8.39 -7.32
CA HIS A 141 -3.15 -7.21 -6.81
C HIS A 141 -2.98 -6.00 -7.73
N THR A 142 -4.10 -5.42 -8.18
CA THR A 142 -4.14 -4.07 -8.75
C THR A 142 -4.33 -3.07 -7.63
N GLU A 143 -3.44 -2.09 -7.55
CA GLU A 143 -3.61 -0.94 -6.65
C GLU A 143 -4.17 0.23 -7.45
N ASP A 144 -5.38 0.65 -7.10
CA ASP A 144 -6.13 1.66 -7.83
C ASP A 144 -6.25 2.94 -6.98
N ALA A 145 -5.83 4.08 -7.55
CA ALA A 145 -5.82 5.36 -6.85
C ALA A 145 -6.31 6.49 -7.76
N LEU A 146 -6.58 7.65 -7.16
CA LEU A 146 -6.93 8.87 -7.90
C LEU A 146 -5.85 9.21 -8.93
N THR A 147 -6.26 9.83 -10.05
CA THR A 147 -5.36 10.12 -11.18
C THR A 147 -4.15 10.97 -10.78
N GLU A 148 -4.28 11.90 -9.85
CA GLU A 148 -3.16 12.67 -9.33
C GLU A 148 -2.10 11.82 -8.61
N THR A 149 -2.42 10.59 -8.21
CA THR A 149 -1.53 9.68 -7.48
C THR A 149 -0.69 8.79 -8.40
N VAL A 150 -0.96 8.74 -9.71
CA VAL A 150 -0.35 7.80 -10.66
C VAL A 150 1.19 7.78 -10.63
N ASN A 151 1.86 8.91 -10.39
CA ASN A 151 3.33 8.98 -10.28
C ASN A 151 3.81 9.28 -8.85
N ASN A 152 2.93 9.22 -7.84
CA ASN A 152 3.21 9.61 -6.46
C ASN A 152 3.24 8.39 -5.53
N PHE A 153 3.98 7.36 -5.93
CA PHE A 153 4.28 6.18 -5.11
C PHE A 153 5.73 5.73 -5.31
N ILE A 154 6.23 4.95 -4.36
CA ILE A 154 7.56 4.34 -4.38
C ILE A 154 7.47 2.89 -3.92
N LEU A 155 8.52 2.13 -4.20
CA LEU A 155 8.83 0.91 -3.47
C LEU A 155 9.81 1.26 -2.33
N LEU A 156 9.34 1.17 -1.09
CA LEU A 156 10.19 1.33 0.08
C LEU A 156 10.77 -0.02 0.49
N CYS A 157 12.09 -0.12 0.59
CA CYS A 157 12.83 -1.25 1.16
C CYS A 157 13.45 -0.81 2.48
N ALA A 158 12.84 -1.19 3.60
CA ALA A 158 13.18 -0.65 4.92
C ALA A 158 13.74 -1.73 5.85
N HIS A 159 14.77 -1.36 6.61
CA HIS A 159 15.22 -2.06 7.81
C HIS A 159 15.15 -1.13 9.01
N ILE A 160 14.10 -1.28 9.80
CA ILE A 160 13.82 -0.46 10.97
C ILE A 160 14.48 -1.07 12.21
N ILE A 161 15.24 -0.25 12.92
CA ILE A 161 15.83 -0.57 14.22
C ILE A 161 15.32 0.49 15.21
N PRO A 162 14.28 0.19 16.01
CA PRO A 162 13.71 1.18 16.90
C PRO A 162 14.72 1.70 17.92
N SER A 163 14.70 3.01 18.12
CA SER A 163 15.40 3.65 19.22
C SER A 163 14.63 3.46 20.54
N ASP A 164 15.30 3.67 21.67
CA ASP A 164 14.64 3.63 22.98
C ASP A 164 13.50 4.65 23.13
N ARG A 165 13.51 5.73 22.33
CA ARG A 165 12.48 6.79 22.35
C ARG A 165 11.20 6.40 21.63
N GLU A 166 11.24 5.38 20.79
CA GLU A 166 10.09 4.88 20.03
C GLU A 166 9.44 3.66 20.70
N LYS A 167 10.03 3.16 21.79
CA LYS A 167 9.47 2.07 22.59
C LYS A 167 8.22 2.53 23.36
N GLY A 168 7.31 1.60 23.58
CA GLY A 168 6.03 1.83 24.25
C GLY A 168 4.85 1.54 23.33
N GLY A 169 3.68 2.04 23.70
CA GLY A 169 2.42 1.69 23.05
C GLY A 169 1.92 0.30 23.47
N ILE A 170 0.78 -0.09 22.91
CA ILE A 170 0.21 -1.43 23.13
C ILE A 170 0.85 -2.44 22.16
N PHE A 171 1.16 -2.00 20.94
CA PHE A 171 1.96 -2.74 19.99
C PHE A 171 3.37 -2.18 19.96
N GLU A 172 4.25 -2.77 20.76
CA GLU A 172 5.62 -2.27 20.94
C GLU A 172 6.41 -2.23 19.63
N ALA A 173 7.19 -1.16 19.48
CA ALA A 173 8.16 -1.03 18.40
C ALA A 173 9.17 -2.18 18.45
N ARG A 174 9.51 -2.71 17.27
CA ARG A 174 10.36 -3.88 17.08
C ARG A 174 11.26 -3.68 15.86
N GLU A 175 12.27 -4.52 15.70
CA GLU A 175 13.00 -4.58 14.43
C GLU A 175 12.05 -5.01 13.31
N GLU A 176 12.01 -4.25 12.21
CA GLU A 176 11.16 -4.54 11.07
C GLU A 176 12.01 -4.56 9.80
N LYS A 177 11.74 -5.50 8.90
CA LYS A 177 12.41 -5.58 7.59
C LYS A 177 11.37 -5.90 6.54
N PHE A 178 11.15 -4.98 5.60
CA PHE A 178 10.09 -5.13 4.62
C PHE A 178 10.41 -4.47 3.28
N LYS A 179 9.71 -4.88 2.23
CA LYS A 179 9.60 -4.17 0.96
C LYS A 179 8.12 -3.96 0.64
N ALA A 180 7.69 -2.73 0.40
CA ALA A 180 6.27 -2.40 0.23
C ALA A 180 6.03 -1.24 -0.74
N ILE A 181 4.94 -1.31 -1.50
CA ILE A 181 4.41 -0.16 -2.24
C ILE A 181 3.94 0.87 -1.22
N THR A 182 4.44 2.09 -1.37
CA THR A 182 4.23 3.18 -0.43
C THR A 182 3.83 4.44 -1.18
N TYR A 183 2.67 4.98 -0.85
CA TYR A 183 2.23 6.27 -1.37
C TYR A 183 3.08 7.39 -0.78
N ILE A 184 3.39 8.39 -1.60
CA ILE A 184 4.11 9.56 -1.12
C ILE A 184 3.25 10.31 -0.08
N GLY A 185 3.80 10.50 1.12
CA GLY A 185 3.10 11.16 2.24
C GLY A 185 2.33 10.22 3.15
N HIS A 186 2.29 8.93 2.84
CA HIS A 186 1.67 7.89 3.66
C HIS A 186 2.72 6.94 4.23
N LEU A 187 2.31 6.19 5.25
CA LEU A 187 3.03 5.04 5.78
C LEU A 187 2.96 3.85 4.81
N SER A 188 3.98 3.00 4.86
CA SER A 188 3.97 1.73 4.12
C SER A 188 2.90 0.77 4.64
N GLY A 189 2.48 -0.19 3.81
CA GLY A 189 1.54 -1.24 4.22
C GLY A 189 0.07 -0.90 3.99
N TYR A 190 -0.23 0.28 3.44
CA TYR A 190 -1.56 0.62 2.95
C TYR A 190 -1.96 -0.16 1.69
N ALA A 191 -1.01 -0.50 0.81
CA ALA A 191 -1.26 -1.20 -0.46
C ALA A 191 -0.84 -2.68 -0.39
N SER A 192 0.37 -3.00 -0.86
CA SER A 192 0.91 -4.36 -0.85
C SER A 192 2.38 -4.39 -0.46
N GLY A 193 2.82 -5.51 0.09
CA GLY A 193 4.20 -5.69 0.51
C GLY A 193 4.47 -7.04 1.13
N PHE A 194 5.72 -7.25 1.48
CA PHE A 194 6.18 -8.45 2.17
C PHE A 194 7.30 -8.14 3.16
N ASN A 195 7.48 -9.02 4.14
CA ASN A 195 8.46 -8.83 5.20
C ASN A 195 9.42 -10.02 5.37
N TYR A 196 10.48 -9.78 6.14
CA TYR A 196 11.55 -10.75 6.41
C TYR A 196 11.06 -12.04 7.06
N HIS A 197 9.95 -12.00 7.78
CA HIS A 197 9.35 -13.18 8.39
C HIS A 197 8.57 -14.05 7.40
N GLY A 198 8.41 -13.61 6.16
CA GLY A 198 7.69 -14.32 5.11
C GLY A 198 6.20 -14.03 5.07
N VAL A 199 5.74 -12.93 5.70
CA VAL A 199 4.37 -12.42 5.51
C VAL A 199 4.32 -11.71 4.17
N ILE A 200 3.34 -12.07 3.33
CA ILE A 200 3.04 -11.41 2.06
C ILE A 200 1.59 -10.98 2.11
N PHE A 201 1.30 -9.73 1.77
CA PHE A 201 -0.07 -9.26 1.78
C PHE A 201 -0.38 -8.17 0.74
N SER A 202 -1.68 -8.03 0.47
CA SER A 202 -2.29 -6.87 -0.18
C SER A 202 -3.52 -6.43 0.60
N ILE A 203 -3.86 -5.16 0.48
CA ILE A 203 -5.02 -4.55 1.14
C ILE A 203 -6.03 -4.11 0.08
N ASN A 204 -7.30 -4.35 0.35
CA ASN A 204 -8.40 -3.70 -0.37
C ASN A 204 -9.18 -2.84 0.62
N THR A 205 -9.38 -1.55 0.33
CA THR A 205 -10.28 -0.70 1.15
C THR A 205 -11.71 -1.23 1.09
N LEU A 206 -12.38 -1.30 2.25
CA LEU A 206 -13.81 -1.60 2.35
C LEU A 206 -14.56 -0.34 2.78
N PHE A 207 -15.44 0.14 1.91
CA PHE A 207 -16.14 1.40 2.10
C PHE A 207 -17.34 1.23 3.06
N VAL A 208 -17.10 1.51 4.34
CA VAL A 208 -18.11 1.47 5.40
C VAL A 208 -18.96 2.74 5.41
N SER A 209 -20.27 2.62 5.60
CA SER A 209 -21.17 3.79 5.69
C SER A 209 -21.18 4.46 7.05
N ASN A 210 -20.53 3.86 8.04
CA ASN A 210 -20.46 4.35 9.41
C ASN A 210 -19.05 4.14 10.01
N PRO A 211 -18.02 4.83 9.50
CA PRO A 211 -16.70 4.79 10.14
C PRO A 211 -16.75 5.41 11.53
N LEU A 212 -15.90 4.94 12.45
CA LEU A 212 -15.90 5.34 13.86
C LEU A 212 -14.76 6.33 14.15
N PRO A 213 -15.05 7.59 14.53
CA PRO A 213 -14.05 8.65 14.63
C PRO A 213 -13.05 8.51 15.80
N ASN A 214 -13.38 7.73 16.82
CA ASN A 214 -12.56 7.54 18.02
C ASN A 214 -11.77 6.22 18.01
N LYS A 215 -11.43 5.74 16.81
CA LYS A 215 -10.73 4.48 16.55
C LYS A 215 -9.48 4.74 15.71
N ILE A 216 -8.71 3.69 15.44
CA ILE A 216 -7.44 3.81 14.72
C ILE A 216 -7.69 3.73 13.21
N PRO A 217 -7.18 4.65 12.39
CA PRO A 217 -7.28 4.57 10.93
C PRO A 217 -6.63 3.29 10.38
N ARG A 218 -7.22 2.68 9.34
CA ARG A 218 -6.68 1.44 8.75
C ARG A 218 -5.20 1.50 8.42
N GLU A 219 -4.71 2.62 7.89
CA GLU A 219 -3.32 2.77 7.46
C GLU A 219 -2.33 2.48 8.61
N ILE A 220 -2.66 2.90 9.84
CA ILE A 220 -1.84 2.64 11.02
C ILE A 220 -1.86 1.15 11.38
N ILE A 221 -3.02 0.49 11.27
CA ILE A 221 -3.17 -0.95 11.56
C ILE A 221 -2.44 -1.79 10.50
N THR A 222 -2.62 -1.47 9.22
CA THR A 222 -2.00 -2.24 8.13
C THR A 222 -0.49 -2.01 8.06
N ARG A 223 0.02 -0.84 8.46
CA ARG A 223 1.46 -0.61 8.66
C ARG A 223 2.08 -1.62 9.63
N ALA A 224 1.35 -2.05 10.66
CA ALA A 224 1.83 -3.04 11.63
C ALA A 224 2.01 -4.45 11.05
N LEU A 225 1.31 -4.78 9.96
CA LEU A 225 1.44 -6.09 9.31
C LEU A 225 2.85 -6.30 8.72
N LEU A 226 3.52 -5.23 8.31
CA LEU A 226 4.91 -5.30 7.81
C LEU A 226 5.91 -5.70 8.90
N GLY A 227 5.59 -5.47 10.17
CA GLY A 227 6.39 -5.93 11.31
C GLY A 227 5.97 -7.30 11.89
N ALA A 228 4.89 -7.89 11.37
CA ALA A 228 4.33 -9.12 11.94
C ALA A 228 5.20 -10.35 11.65
N ARG A 229 5.25 -11.30 12.58
CA ARG A 229 5.75 -12.65 12.24
C ARG A 229 4.78 -13.35 11.30
N ALA A 230 5.26 -14.35 10.55
CA ALA A 230 4.42 -15.27 9.79
C ALA A 230 3.67 -16.23 10.72
N ASP A 231 2.73 -15.66 11.49
CA ASP A 231 1.83 -16.35 12.42
C ASP A 231 0.45 -15.70 12.32
N MET A 232 -0.55 -16.49 11.95
CA MET A 232 -1.94 -16.05 11.84
C MET A 232 -2.46 -15.48 13.17
N LYS A 233 -2.01 -15.97 14.34
CA LYS A 233 -2.43 -15.40 15.63
C LYS A 233 -1.96 -13.96 15.79
N GLU A 234 -0.76 -13.66 15.31
CA GLU A 234 -0.22 -12.31 15.39
C GLU A 234 -0.91 -11.36 14.41
N ILE A 235 -1.15 -11.81 13.17
CA ILE A 235 -1.93 -11.04 12.20
C ILE A 235 -3.33 -10.73 12.76
N MET A 236 -4.01 -11.73 13.35
CA MET A 236 -5.32 -11.53 13.98
C MET A 236 -5.25 -10.59 15.17
N SER A 237 -4.21 -10.66 16.01
CA SER A 237 -4.01 -9.73 17.12
C SER A 237 -3.87 -8.28 16.63
N ILE A 238 -3.17 -8.06 15.53
CA ILE A 238 -2.99 -6.74 14.92
C ILE A 238 -4.32 -6.21 14.39
N VAL A 239 -5.03 -6.98 13.57
CA VAL A 239 -6.26 -6.49 12.92
C VAL A 239 -7.45 -6.39 13.88
N LEU A 240 -7.50 -7.23 14.90
CA LEU A 240 -8.51 -7.17 15.96
C LEU A 240 -8.28 -5.92 16.82
N ASN A 241 -7.00 -5.60 17.06
CA ASN A 241 -6.55 -4.46 17.84
C ASN A 241 -7.35 -4.32 19.16
N GLU A 242 -7.25 -5.35 20.01
CA GLU A 242 -8.00 -5.42 21.26
C GLU A 242 -7.76 -4.19 22.15
N GLY A 243 -8.84 -3.62 22.65
CA GLY A 243 -8.92 -2.38 23.41
C GLY A 243 -9.29 -1.14 22.58
N CYS A 244 -9.21 -1.18 21.25
CA CYS A 244 -9.65 -0.06 20.41
C CYS A 244 -10.36 -0.52 19.13
N GLY A 245 -9.70 -1.23 18.22
CA GLY A 245 -10.24 -1.55 16.89
C GLY A 245 -9.98 -0.49 15.81
N THR A 246 -10.45 -0.76 14.59
CA THR A 246 -10.31 0.10 13.40
C THR A 246 -11.41 1.17 13.30
N ALA A 247 -11.08 2.29 12.66
CA ALA A 247 -12.00 3.40 12.35
C ALA A 247 -12.79 3.19 11.06
N ASP A 248 -12.20 2.52 10.08
CA ASP A 248 -12.76 2.24 8.77
C ASP A 248 -12.52 0.78 8.35
N GLY A 249 -13.05 0.39 7.19
CA GLY A 249 -13.03 -0.99 6.72
C GLY A 249 -11.88 -1.30 5.76
N PHE A 250 -11.35 -2.51 5.84
CA PHE A 250 -10.38 -3.03 4.88
C PHE A 250 -10.39 -4.56 4.86
N ASN A 251 -9.92 -5.14 3.76
CA ASN A 251 -9.61 -6.55 3.64
C ASN A 251 -8.10 -6.75 3.53
N VAL A 252 -7.57 -7.74 4.25
CA VAL A 252 -6.20 -8.22 4.12
C VAL A 252 -6.20 -9.54 3.37
N ASN A 253 -5.57 -9.60 2.20
CA ASN A 253 -5.24 -10.86 1.54
C ASN A 253 -3.83 -11.25 2.00
N VAL A 254 -3.66 -12.41 2.64
CA VAL A 254 -2.38 -12.80 3.24
C VAL A 254 -1.99 -14.23 2.89
N ALA A 255 -0.69 -14.42 2.68
CA ALA A 255 -0.03 -15.70 2.52
C ALA A 255 1.30 -15.72 3.30
N PHE A 256 1.74 -16.92 3.67
CA PHE A 256 3.00 -17.13 4.38
C PHE A 256 3.98 -17.92 3.51
N LEU A 257 5.11 -17.32 3.16
CA LEU A 257 6.05 -17.82 2.14
C LEU A 257 6.70 -19.17 2.51
N ASN A 258 6.83 -19.47 3.79
CA ASN A 258 7.57 -20.64 4.30
C ASN A 258 6.65 -21.79 4.74
N GLU A 259 5.36 -21.73 4.43
CA GLU A 259 4.44 -22.84 4.67
C GLU A 259 4.71 -24.02 3.72
N PRO A 260 4.68 -25.28 4.20
CA PRO A 260 4.85 -26.45 3.34
C PRO A 260 3.79 -26.48 2.22
N SER A 261 4.20 -26.77 0.99
CA SER A 261 3.32 -26.71 -0.19
C SER A 261 2.04 -27.56 -0.07
N GLU A 262 2.06 -28.67 0.67
CA GLU A 262 0.89 -29.55 0.85
C GLU A 262 -0.12 -29.01 1.87
N GLN A 263 0.34 -28.13 2.77
CA GLN A 263 -0.46 -27.48 3.82
C GLN A 263 -0.66 -25.99 3.52
N PHE A 264 -0.30 -25.56 2.31
CA PHE A 264 -0.35 -24.16 1.94
C PHE A 264 -1.79 -23.65 1.92
N VAL A 265 -2.06 -22.66 2.75
CA VAL A 265 -3.35 -21.99 2.85
C VAL A 265 -3.13 -20.50 2.67
N THR A 266 -3.98 -19.88 1.85
CA THR A 266 -4.06 -18.42 1.75
C THR A 266 -5.28 -17.94 2.50
N HIS A 267 -5.26 -16.71 3.01
CA HIS A 267 -6.35 -16.18 3.81
C HIS A 267 -6.82 -14.82 3.31
N THR A 268 -8.11 -14.56 3.45
CA THR A 268 -8.68 -13.20 3.38
C THR A 268 -9.26 -12.84 4.74
N ILE A 269 -9.09 -11.58 5.14
CA ILE A 269 -9.49 -11.09 6.45
C ILE A 269 -10.21 -9.77 6.25
N GLU A 270 -11.54 -9.79 6.30
CA GLU A 270 -12.33 -8.57 6.27
C GLU A 270 -12.41 -7.99 7.69
N VAL A 271 -12.03 -6.73 7.83
CA VAL A 271 -11.94 -6.00 9.09
C VAL A 271 -12.81 -4.76 8.96
N VAL A 272 -13.74 -4.60 9.90
CA VAL A 272 -14.64 -3.44 9.94
C VAL A 272 -14.69 -2.85 11.35
N PRO A 273 -15.10 -1.57 11.49
CA PRO A 273 -15.24 -0.95 12.80
C PRO A 273 -16.32 -1.65 13.64
N ASP A 274 -16.10 -1.74 14.94
CA ASP A 274 -17.13 -2.15 15.90
C ASP A 274 -17.19 -1.14 17.06
N PRO A 275 -18.40 -0.76 17.53
CA PRO A 275 -18.55 0.15 18.67
C PRO A 275 -17.95 -0.40 19.98
N GLY A 276 -17.73 -1.71 20.08
CA GLY A 276 -17.05 -2.38 21.18
C GLY A 276 -15.57 -2.05 21.27
N ASN A 277 -14.82 -2.87 22.00
CA ASN A 277 -13.40 -2.62 22.30
C ASN A 277 -12.44 -3.25 21.28
N SER A 278 -12.89 -3.68 20.11
CA SER A 278 -12.03 -4.30 19.09
C SER A 278 -12.64 -4.09 17.71
N SER A 279 -11.91 -4.41 16.64
CA SER A 279 -12.51 -4.53 15.31
C SER A 279 -13.46 -5.73 15.23
N ALA A 280 -14.41 -5.72 14.30
CA ALA A 280 -15.12 -6.93 13.89
C ALA A 280 -14.42 -7.55 12.68
N ILE A 281 -14.28 -8.88 12.67
CA ILE A 281 -13.45 -9.59 11.69
C ILE A 281 -14.18 -10.81 11.11
N ALA A 282 -14.02 -11.04 9.80
CA ALA A 282 -14.30 -12.32 9.14
C ALA A 282 -13.02 -12.87 8.52
N LEU A 283 -12.60 -14.06 8.97
CA LEU A 283 -11.45 -14.79 8.44
C LEU A 283 -11.94 -15.92 7.52
N ASN A 284 -11.44 -15.92 6.29
CA ASN A 284 -11.70 -16.96 5.31
C ASN A 284 -10.37 -17.57 4.85
N SER A 285 -10.37 -18.89 4.68
CA SER A 285 -9.17 -19.67 4.38
C SER A 285 -9.38 -20.49 3.11
N PHE A 286 -8.40 -20.49 2.22
CA PHE A 286 -8.46 -21.09 0.90
C PHE A 286 -7.32 -22.10 0.76
N PRO A 287 -7.58 -23.40 0.96
CA PRO A 287 -6.59 -24.46 0.80
C PRO A 287 -6.26 -24.70 -0.68
N VAL A 288 -5.25 -25.53 -0.94
CA VAL A 288 -4.85 -25.93 -2.30
C VAL A 288 -6.06 -26.44 -3.09
N GLY A 289 -6.23 -25.93 -4.30
CA GLY A 289 -7.38 -26.11 -5.17
C GLY A 289 -8.39 -24.97 -5.15
N GLN A 290 -8.27 -23.99 -4.24
CA GLN A 290 -9.22 -22.88 -4.12
C GLN A 290 -8.56 -21.53 -4.35
N ASN A 291 -9.12 -20.74 -5.26
CA ASN A 291 -8.75 -19.35 -5.44
C ASN A 291 -9.71 -18.44 -4.66
N SER A 292 -9.25 -17.25 -4.30
CA SER A 292 -10.12 -16.18 -3.81
C SER A 292 -10.02 -14.95 -4.71
N LEU A 293 -11.13 -14.22 -4.82
CA LEU A 293 -11.19 -12.87 -5.39
C LEU A 293 -11.63 -11.95 -4.26
N HIS A 294 -10.98 -10.80 -4.13
CA HIS A 294 -11.44 -9.72 -3.27
C HIS A 294 -11.38 -8.38 -4.01
N THR A 295 -12.44 -7.59 -3.87
CA THR A 295 -12.61 -6.26 -4.46
C THR A 295 -12.81 -5.25 -3.33
N ASN A 296 -13.71 -4.27 -3.41
CA ASN A 296 -13.92 -3.28 -2.35
C ASN A 296 -15.28 -3.42 -1.68
N ARG A 297 -15.78 -4.66 -1.63
CA ARG A 297 -17.07 -5.04 -1.02
C ARG A 297 -16.86 -6.06 0.08
N MET A 298 -17.78 -6.07 1.04
CA MET A 298 -17.77 -7.06 2.10
C MET A 298 -18.45 -8.33 1.60
N LEU A 299 -17.70 -9.42 1.56
CA LEU A 299 -18.14 -10.73 1.05
C LEU A 299 -18.48 -11.69 2.20
N HIS A 300 -17.89 -11.50 3.37
CA HIS A 300 -17.90 -12.45 4.47
C HIS A 300 -18.35 -11.85 5.79
N ILE A 301 -18.11 -10.55 6.01
CA ILE A 301 -18.63 -9.80 7.15
C ILE A 301 -19.88 -9.02 6.78
N LYS A 302 -20.80 -8.85 7.74
CA LYS A 302 -21.99 -8.02 7.57
C LYS A 302 -21.79 -6.70 8.30
N TYR A 303 -21.61 -5.64 7.53
CA TYR A 303 -21.58 -4.27 8.03
C TYR A 303 -22.26 -3.33 7.02
N PRO A 304 -22.87 -2.21 7.45
CA PRO A 304 -23.44 -1.24 6.52
C PRO A 304 -22.40 -0.65 5.54
N GLU A 305 -22.48 -1.02 4.26
CA GLU A 305 -21.60 -0.52 3.19
C GLU A 305 -22.07 0.81 2.57
N LEU A 306 -21.13 1.62 2.08
CA LEU A 306 -21.44 2.73 1.17
C LEU A 306 -21.75 2.16 -0.22
N HIS A 307 -23.04 2.04 -0.54
CA HIS A 307 -23.52 1.57 -1.84
C HIS A 307 -23.43 2.65 -2.93
N GLU A 308 -22.22 3.16 -3.18
CA GLU A 308 -21.95 4.23 -4.15
C GLU A 308 -21.02 3.74 -5.29
N GLU A 309 -20.09 4.57 -5.75
CA GLU A 309 -19.24 4.30 -6.92
C GLU A 309 -18.36 3.06 -6.70
N ALA A 310 -17.72 2.96 -5.53
CA ALA A 310 -16.88 1.82 -5.14
C ALA A 310 -17.62 0.46 -5.18
N TYR A 311 -18.84 0.41 -4.64
CA TYR A 311 -19.67 -0.79 -4.61
C TYR A 311 -20.04 -1.26 -6.02
N ASN A 312 -20.49 -0.33 -6.87
CA ASN A 312 -20.82 -0.63 -8.26
C ASN A 312 -19.59 -1.06 -9.07
N SER A 313 -18.43 -0.44 -8.83
CA SER A 313 -17.18 -0.85 -9.48
C SER A 313 -16.79 -2.29 -9.14
N SER A 314 -16.98 -2.69 -7.88
CA SER A 314 -16.68 -4.04 -7.41
C SER A 314 -17.59 -5.07 -8.08
N LEU A 315 -18.89 -4.79 -8.20
CA LEU A 315 -19.84 -5.65 -8.91
C LEU A 315 -19.43 -5.91 -10.37
N VAL A 316 -18.98 -4.87 -11.08
CA VAL A 316 -18.54 -5.00 -12.48
C VAL A 316 -17.27 -5.86 -12.58
N ARG A 317 -16.26 -5.59 -11.73
CA ARG A 317 -15.00 -6.35 -11.71
C ARG A 317 -15.20 -7.81 -11.27
N GLU A 318 -16.07 -8.07 -10.30
CA GLU A 318 -16.47 -9.42 -9.90
C GLU A 318 -17.17 -10.17 -11.04
N ALA A 319 -18.10 -9.51 -11.75
CA ALA A 319 -18.77 -10.10 -12.90
C ALA A 319 -17.79 -10.39 -14.04
N ARG A 320 -16.84 -9.48 -14.31
CA ARG A 320 -15.78 -9.69 -15.31
C ARG A 320 -14.88 -10.85 -14.91
N TYR A 321 -14.43 -10.92 -13.66
CA TYR A 321 -13.66 -12.05 -13.15
C TYR A 321 -14.41 -13.37 -13.34
N ALA A 322 -15.70 -13.43 -12.97
CA ALA A 322 -16.51 -14.63 -13.12
C ALA A 322 -16.68 -15.05 -14.59
N GLN A 323 -16.77 -14.09 -15.52
CA GLN A 323 -16.80 -14.38 -16.96
C GLN A 323 -15.47 -14.95 -17.46
N LEU A 324 -14.34 -14.34 -17.08
CA LEU A 324 -13.01 -14.74 -17.51
C LEU A 324 -12.63 -16.13 -16.96
N THR A 325 -13.05 -16.46 -15.74
CA THR A 325 -12.69 -17.69 -15.05
C THR A 325 -13.72 -18.82 -15.17
N LYS A 326 -14.90 -18.57 -15.77
CA LYS A 326 -15.98 -19.57 -15.91
C LYS A 326 -15.52 -20.91 -16.49
N ASN A 327 -14.63 -20.87 -17.49
CA ASN A 327 -14.09 -22.05 -18.17
C ASN A 327 -12.56 -22.08 -18.22
N ASN A 328 -11.89 -21.10 -17.59
CA ASN A 328 -10.44 -20.97 -17.60
C ASN A 328 -9.95 -20.90 -16.16
N LEU A 329 -9.37 -21.99 -15.67
CA LEU A 329 -8.71 -21.99 -14.37
C LEU A 329 -7.43 -21.14 -14.45
N ILE A 330 -7.22 -20.24 -13.50
CA ILE A 330 -5.95 -19.52 -13.36
C ILE A 330 -4.90 -20.53 -12.90
N SER A 331 -4.08 -21.01 -13.83
CA SER A 331 -3.16 -22.14 -13.62
C SER A 331 -1.69 -21.75 -13.66
N ASN A 332 -1.37 -20.55 -14.15
CA ASN A 332 -0.03 -20.00 -14.29
C ASN A 332 -0.08 -18.46 -14.25
N VAL A 333 1.09 -17.80 -14.13
CA VAL A 333 1.18 -16.34 -14.02
C VAL A 333 0.59 -15.62 -15.24
N VAL A 334 0.68 -16.19 -16.46
CA VAL A 334 0.12 -15.57 -17.66
C VAL A 334 -1.41 -15.49 -17.58
N ASP A 335 -2.07 -16.54 -17.06
CA ASP A 335 -3.51 -16.52 -16.83
C ASP A 335 -3.89 -15.45 -15.80
N LEU A 336 -3.09 -15.31 -14.73
CA LEU A 336 -3.32 -14.30 -13.70
C LEU A 336 -3.16 -12.87 -14.25
N VAL A 337 -2.10 -12.62 -15.03
CA VAL A 337 -1.88 -11.35 -15.74
C VAL A 337 -3.01 -11.04 -16.70
N ARG A 338 -3.53 -12.03 -17.44
CA ARG A 338 -4.68 -11.84 -18.35
C ARG A 338 -5.94 -11.37 -17.62
N VAL A 339 -6.17 -11.86 -16.39
CA VAL A 339 -7.32 -11.46 -15.58
C VAL A 339 -7.10 -10.09 -14.96
N LEU A 340 -5.98 -9.89 -14.27
CA LEU A 340 -5.68 -8.64 -13.57
C LEU A 340 -5.31 -7.48 -14.50
N GLY A 341 -4.90 -7.77 -15.74
CA GLY A 341 -4.68 -6.80 -16.80
C GLY A 341 -5.91 -6.52 -17.66
N ASN A 342 -7.08 -7.11 -17.36
CA ASN A 342 -8.26 -6.98 -18.22
C ASN A 342 -8.82 -5.55 -18.21
N GLN A 343 -9.03 -5.00 -19.42
CA GLN A 343 -9.53 -3.65 -19.67
C GLN A 343 -10.88 -3.64 -20.43
N ASP A 344 -11.59 -4.77 -20.52
CA ASP A 344 -12.76 -4.86 -21.40
C ASP A 344 -13.90 -3.89 -21.00
N ASP A 345 -13.94 -3.51 -19.73
CA ASP A 345 -14.92 -2.57 -19.16
C ASP A 345 -14.35 -1.14 -18.97
N ILE A 346 -13.36 -0.72 -19.79
CA ILE A 346 -12.63 0.56 -19.66
C ILE A 346 -13.53 1.81 -19.61
N THR A 347 -14.74 1.75 -20.17
CA THR A 347 -15.71 2.85 -20.15
C THR A 347 -16.61 2.88 -18.91
N THR A 348 -16.50 1.87 -18.05
CA THR A 348 -17.21 1.77 -16.78
C THR A 348 -16.20 1.55 -15.64
N TYR A 349 -15.93 0.30 -15.25
CA TYR A 349 -15.03 -0.05 -14.15
C TYR A 349 -14.20 -1.30 -14.53
N PRO A 350 -13.11 -1.16 -15.31
CA PRO A 350 -12.27 -2.29 -15.67
C PRO A 350 -11.52 -2.85 -14.44
N ILE A 351 -10.98 -4.07 -14.56
CA ILE A 351 -10.08 -4.63 -13.53
C ILE A 351 -8.75 -3.86 -13.53
N PHE A 352 -8.19 -3.60 -14.71
CA PHE A 352 -7.03 -2.73 -14.89
C PHE A 352 -7.50 -1.41 -15.53
N SER A 353 -7.39 -0.30 -14.79
CA SER A 353 -7.80 1.01 -15.28
C SER A 353 -6.58 1.82 -15.71
N ASP A 354 -6.50 2.15 -17.01
CA ASP A 354 -5.48 3.04 -17.56
C ASP A 354 -6.10 3.93 -18.65
N SER A 355 -6.82 4.98 -18.22
CA SER A 355 -7.58 5.85 -19.13
C SER A 355 -7.49 7.30 -18.70
N ASP A 356 -7.13 8.20 -19.63
CA ASP A 356 -6.88 9.63 -19.35
C ASP A 356 -8.09 10.36 -18.77
N SER A 357 -9.30 9.88 -19.08
CA SER A 357 -10.55 10.43 -18.56
C SER A 357 -11.01 9.77 -17.27
N ALA A 358 -10.36 8.70 -16.81
CA ALA A 358 -10.75 8.01 -15.59
C ALA A 358 -10.34 8.81 -14.36
N ARG A 359 -11.25 8.91 -13.39
CA ARG A 359 -10.97 9.53 -12.08
C ARG A 359 -9.98 8.69 -11.24
N VAL A 360 -10.04 7.37 -11.40
CA VAL A 360 -9.22 6.38 -10.70
C VAL A 360 -8.53 5.47 -11.71
N ASN A 361 -7.25 5.19 -11.50
CA ASN A 361 -6.43 4.34 -12.36
C ASN A 361 -5.62 3.37 -11.51
N THR A 362 -5.30 2.24 -12.12
CA THR A 362 -4.35 1.27 -11.57
C THR A 362 -2.96 1.88 -11.62
N ILE A 363 -2.38 2.22 -10.47
CA ILE A 363 -1.03 2.81 -10.40
C ILE A 363 0.04 1.72 -10.49
N VAL A 364 -0.25 0.53 -9.96
CA VAL A 364 0.62 -0.63 -10.03
C VAL A 364 -0.20 -1.93 -10.05
N LEU A 365 0.20 -2.89 -10.88
CA LEU A 365 -0.14 -4.30 -10.73
C LEU A 365 1.06 -5.01 -10.15
N GLY A 366 0.88 -5.66 -9.00
CA GLY A 366 1.89 -6.53 -8.40
C GLY A 366 1.44 -7.98 -8.38
N ILE A 367 2.34 -8.90 -8.75
CA ILE A 367 2.14 -10.34 -8.64
C ILE A 367 3.27 -10.95 -7.82
N PHE A 368 2.92 -11.47 -6.66
CA PHE A 368 3.76 -12.33 -5.84
C PHE A 368 3.61 -13.78 -6.36
N ASP A 369 4.63 -14.29 -7.03
CA ASP A 369 4.75 -15.72 -7.35
C ASP A 369 5.47 -16.41 -6.19
N LEU A 370 4.73 -17.24 -5.45
CA LEU A 370 5.21 -17.82 -4.19
C LEU A 370 6.01 -19.10 -4.44
N ASP A 371 5.78 -19.77 -5.57
CA ASP A 371 6.55 -20.94 -5.97
C ASP A 371 7.94 -20.51 -6.51
N LEU A 372 7.99 -19.46 -7.34
CA LEU A 372 9.25 -18.86 -7.83
C LEU A 372 9.90 -17.91 -6.82
N ARG A 373 9.19 -17.52 -5.76
CA ARG A 373 9.62 -16.58 -4.73
C ARG A 373 10.03 -15.22 -5.29
N VAL A 374 9.20 -14.65 -6.16
CA VAL A 374 9.42 -13.33 -6.76
C VAL A 374 8.19 -12.42 -6.66
N TRP A 375 8.43 -11.11 -6.59
CA TRP A 375 7.41 -10.07 -6.75
C TRP A 375 7.65 -9.32 -8.05
N VAL A 376 6.71 -9.39 -8.97
CA VAL A 376 6.77 -8.76 -10.29
C VAL A 376 5.80 -7.59 -10.36
N LEU A 377 6.25 -6.44 -10.85
CA LEU A 377 5.49 -5.19 -10.86
C LEU A 377 5.38 -4.59 -12.27
N TRP A 378 4.17 -4.14 -12.60
CA TRP A 378 3.85 -3.36 -13.79
C TRP A 378 3.20 -2.05 -13.37
N THR A 379 3.51 -0.96 -14.07
CA THR A 379 2.74 0.30 -13.95
C THR A 379 1.89 0.53 -15.19
N ASN A 380 2.34 0.13 -16.37
CA ASN A 380 1.60 0.22 -17.62
C ASN A 380 0.75 -1.04 -17.87
N ASP A 381 -0.06 -1.03 -18.94
CA ASP A 381 -0.86 -2.17 -19.40
C ASP A 381 -0.02 -3.47 -19.44
N PRO A 382 -0.26 -4.42 -18.52
CA PRO A 382 0.57 -5.61 -18.37
C PRO A 382 0.35 -6.63 -19.51
N LEU A 383 -0.69 -6.44 -20.34
CA LEU A 383 -0.94 -7.28 -21.50
C LEU A 383 -0.13 -6.84 -22.73
N ARG A 384 0.44 -5.63 -22.70
CA ARG A 384 1.15 -5.03 -23.83
C ARG A 384 2.57 -4.58 -23.49
N THR A 385 2.92 -4.53 -22.21
CA THR A 385 4.22 -4.05 -21.73
C THR A 385 4.91 -5.07 -20.82
N PRO A 386 6.26 -5.13 -20.83
CA PRO A 386 6.99 -5.96 -19.90
C PRO A 386 6.89 -5.41 -18.46
N PRO A 387 7.13 -6.25 -17.43
CA PRO A 387 7.23 -5.77 -16.06
C PRO A 387 8.42 -4.81 -15.93
N LEU A 388 8.25 -3.80 -15.07
CA LEU A 388 9.30 -2.82 -14.78
C LEU A 388 10.25 -3.27 -13.68
N LEU A 389 9.77 -4.09 -12.75
CA LEU A 389 10.58 -4.54 -11.63
C LEU A 389 10.22 -5.98 -11.25
N GLN A 390 11.26 -6.76 -10.96
CA GLN A 390 11.14 -8.09 -10.37
C GLN A 390 12.08 -8.17 -9.17
N LEU A 391 11.54 -8.55 -8.01
CA LEU A 391 12.29 -8.63 -6.75
C LEU A 391 12.25 -10.04 -6.20
N PRO A 392 13.33 -10.54 -5.59
CA PRO A 392 13.26 -11.75 -4.79
C PRO A 392 12.43 -11.53 -3.53
N LEU A 393 11.62 -12.52 -3.16
CA LEU A 393 10.90 -12.56 -1.87
C LEU A 393 11.78 -13.02 -0.71
N ASN A 394 12.99 -13.50 -1.01
CA ASN A 394 14.00 -13.78 -0.01
C ASN A 394 14.71 -12.46 0.35
N PHE A 395 14.79 -12.15 1.65
CA PHE A 395 15.56 -11.01 2.13
C PHE A 395 17.05 -11.36 2.23
N THR A 396 17.80 -11.02 1.18
CA THR A 396 19.27 -11.06 1.17
C THR A 396 19.87 -9.68 1.40
N ASP A 397 19.15 -8.63 1.05
CA ASP A 397 19.56 -7.23 1.19
C ASP A 397 19.17 -6.70 2.58
N LEU A 398 19.88 -5.68 3.08
CA LEU A 398 19.63 -5.07 4.40
C LEU A 398 19.76 -6.04 5.60
N VAL A 399 20.37 -7.20 5.37
CA VAL A 399 20.86 -8.08 6.43
C VAL A 399 22.32 -7.69 6.65
N TRP A 400 22.71 -7.42 7.90
CA TRP A 400 24.14 -7.33 8.23
C TRP A 400 24.79 -8.59 7.69
N PRO A 401 25.85 -8.52 6.90
CA PRO A 401 26.49 -9.73 6.50
C PRO A 401 26.97 -10.47 7.76
N ALA A 402 26.59 -11.73 7.90
CA ALA A 402 27.48 -12.66 8.56
C ALA A 402 28.80 -12.57 7.79
N LEU A 403 29.92 -12.31 8.46
CA LEU A 403 31.24 -12.10 7.81
C LEU A 403 31.63 -13.26 6.88
N ASP A 404 31.03 -14.41 7.11
CA ASP A 404 31.08 -15.68 6.41
C ASP A 404 30.21 -15.77 5.14
N GLU A 405 29.28 -14.82 4.92
CA GLU A 405 28.40 -14.71 3.75
C GLU A 405 28.81 -13.58 2.78
N ILE A 406 29.76 -12.71 3.15
CA ILE A 406 30.38 -11.73 2.23
C ILE A 406 31.38 -12.45 1.33
N ILE A 407 30.87 -13.22 0.37
CA ILE A 407 31.61 -13.47 -0.85
C ILE A 407 31.12 -12.39 -1.82
N ILE A 408 31.84 -11.27 -1.90
CA ILE A 408 31.71 -10.37 -3.06
C ILE A 408 32.65 -10.97 -4.10
N PRO A 409 32.17 -11.72 -5.11
CA PRO A 409 32.98 -11.97 -6.29
C PRO A 409 33.07 -10.62 -7.00
N ILE A 410 34.07 -9.80 -6.66
CA ILE A 410 34.47 -8.70 -7.53
C ILE A 410 35.01 -9.41 -8.77
N PRO A 411 34.33 -9.37 -9.94
CA PRO A 411 34.93 -9.87 -11.16
C PRO A 411 36.18 -9.02 -11.38
N ASP A 412 37.34 -9.66 -11.56
CA ASP A 412 38.65 -9.04 -11.70
C ASP A 412 38.56 -7.67 -12.38
N VAL A 413 38.51 -6.61 -11.56
CA VAL A 413 38.75 -5.25 -12.05
C VAL A 413 40.24 -5.22 -12.30
N LEU A 414 40.63 -5.66 -13.50
CA LEU A 414 41.97 -5.41 -14.00
C LEU A 414 42.17 -3.89 -13.91
N PRO A 415 43.19 -3.41 -13.19
CA PRO A 415 43.49 -1.99 -13.18
C PRO A 415 43.65 -1.54 -14.62
N ALA A 416 42.97 -0.45 -14.98
CA ALA A 416 43.20 0.22 -16.25
C ALA A 416 44.67 0.62 -16.27
N MET A 417 45.49 -0.17 -16.95
CA MET A 417 46.86 0.19 -17.29
C MET A 417 46.74 1.38 -18.24
N LEU A 418 46.97 2.57 -17.73
CA LEU A 418 47.22 3.74 -18.57
C LEU A 418 48.37 3.36 -19.51
N SER A 419 48.09 3.31 -20.82
CA SER A 419 49.14 3.10 -21.80
C SER A 419 50.09 4.28 -21.75
N ASP A 420 51.40 4.01 -21.87
CA ASP A 420 52.48 5.02 -21.92
C ASP A 420 52.38 6.00 -23.11
N THR A 421 51.26 6.02 -23.83
CA THR A 421 50.99 6.95 -24.94
C THR A 421 50.50 8.33 -24.49
N ASP A 422 50.15 8.53 -23.22
CA ASP A 422 49.78 9.85 -22.68
C ASP A 422 50.95 10.60 -22.02
N LYS A 423 52.19 10.16 -22.29
CA LYS A 423 53.39 10.98 -22.06
C LYS A 423 53.97 11.43 -23.41
N LYS A 424 53.37 12.46 -24.00
CA LYS A 424 54.07 13.39 -24.89
C LYS A 424 53.42 14.75 -24.94
#